data_AF-A0A399WH40-F1
#
_entry.id   AF-A0A399WH40-F1
#
_cell.length_a   1.000
_cell.length_b   1.000
_cell.length_c   1.000
_cell.angle_alpha   90.00
_cell.angle_beta   90.00
_cell.angle_gamma   90.00
#
_symmetry.space_group_name_H-M   'P 1'
#
loop_
_entity.id
_entity.type
_entity.pdbx_description
1 polymer ?
#
loop_
_entity_poly.entity_id
_entity_poly.type
_entity_poly.pdbx_seq_one_letter_code
_entity_poly.pdbx_strand_id
1 'polypeptide(L)'
;MSLCSEDLAMANAEQAEKGPPSVTYSNPYFKGTKDEREAQIKRMASLFGVECNFCHNEDLTIFTEEGKKSKEMMKASVALGVECDHCHIDRKRYKENEQQARKMFELCEIMGTECNFCHAGKDKLTPKGETSKTAFVTRAWATEGTKQCLECHIEKKQFALNFYGWQVLNAIKGLKGM
;
A
#
# COMPACT_ATOMS: atom_id res chain seq x y z
N MET A 1 -27.51 23.81 69.71
CA MET A 1 -26.28 23.47 68.97
C MET A 1 -26.49 22.14 68.28
N SER A 2 -26.10 22.04 67.02
CA SER A 2 -26.25 20.91 66.09
C SER A 2 -27.65 20.74 65.47
N LEU A 3 -27.81 21.31 64.27
CA LEU A 3 -28.69 20.83 63.20
C LEU A 3 -28.03 21.17 61.84
N CYS A 4 -28.29 20.28 60.89
CA CYS A 4 -27.70 20.16 59.57
C CYS A 4 -28.01 21.32 58.59
N SER A 5 -27.19 21.34 57.52
CA SER A 5 -27.57 21.51 56.11
C SER A 5 -26.95 22.69 55.36
N GLU A 6 -26.47 22.33 54.16
CA GLU A 6 -26.34 23.11 52.92
C GLU A 6 -25.19 24.14 52.83
N ASP A 7 -24.20 23.83 52.00
CA ASP A 7 -24.03 24.62 50.78
C ASP A 7 -23.33 23.80 49.68
N LEU A 8 -24.06 23.64 48.59
CA LEU A 8 -23.70 22.97 47.35
C LEU A 8 -23.35 24.08 46.34
N ALA A 9 -22.07 24.30 46.04
CA ALA A 9 -21.69 25.20 44.94
C ALA A 9 -20.32 24.83 44.33
N MET A 10 -20.42 24.11 43.20
CA MET A 10 -19.67 24.28 41.94
C MET A 10 -18.22 24.79 41.98
N ALA A 11 -17.30 24.02 41.38
CA ALA A 11 -16.37 24.57 40.37
C ALA A 11 -15.67 23.45 39.57
N ASN A 12 -16.07 23.35 38.30
CA ASN A 12 -15.27 23.00 37.12
C ASN A 12 -14.19 21.92 37.25
N ALA A 13 -14.59 20.68 36.95
CA ALA A 13 -13.67 19.74 36.31
C ALA A 13 -13.35 20.29 34.91
N GLU A 14 -12.14 20.82 34.74
CA GLU A 14 -11.56 21.09 33.42
C GLU A 14 -11.65 19.82 32.59
N GLN A 15 -12.60 19.79 31.64
CA GLN A 15 -12.51 18.91 30.50
C GLN A 15 -11.30 19.37 29.70
N ALA A 16 -10.14 18.81 30.03
CA ALA A 16 -8.99 18.85 29.16
C ALA A 16 -9.43 18.23 27.83
N GLU A 17 -9.66 19.09 26.82
CA GLU A 17 -9.77 18.65 25.44
C GLU A 17 -8.52 17.81 25.16
N LYS A 18 -8.71 16.49 25.11
CA LYS A 18 -7.69 15.58 24.59
C LYS A 18 -7.55 15.92 23.11
N GLY A 19 -6.66 16.86 22.80
CA GLY A 19 -6.19 17.08 21.44
C GLY A 19 -5.77 15.73 20.85
N PRO A 20 -5.98 15.51 19.54
CA PRO A 20 -5.69 14.22 18.94
C PRO A 20 -4.25 13.83 19.28
N PRO A 21 -4.00 12.57 19.68
CA PRO A 21 -2.69 12.13 20.11
C PRO A 21 -1.66 12.51 19.05
N SER A 22 -0.53 13.05 19.51
CA SER A 22 0.65 13.33 18.70
C SER A 22 1.25 12.00 18.21
N VAL A 23 0.58 11.35 17.27
CA VAL A 23 1.08 10.14 16.64
C VAL A 23 2.11 10.57 15.59
N THR A 24 3.40 10.52 15.96
CA THR A 24 4.50 10.66 14.99
C THR A 24 4.54 9.42 14.11
N TYR A 25 3.63 9.35 13.15
CA TYR A 25 3.58 8.27 12.18
C TYR A 25 4.53 8.62 11.03
N SER A 26 5.74 8.04 11.04
CA SER A 26 6.64 8.09 9.88
C SER A 26 6.12 7.11 8.81
N ASN A 27 5.02 7.47 8.17
CA ASN A 27 4.55 6.82 6.96
C ASN A 27 5.03 7.61 5.75
N PRO A 28 5.83 7.03 4.84
CA PRO A 28 6.34 7.74 3.67
C PRO A 28 5.24 8.21 2.71
N TYR A 29 4.00 7.75 2.88
CA TYR A 29 2.82 8.27 2.20
C TYR A 29 2.52 9.71 2.61
N PHE A 30 2.43 9.98 3.91
CA PHE A 30 2.05 11.31 4.42
C PHE A 30 3.27 12.23 4.49
N LYS A 31 3.31 13.22 3.60
CA LYS A 31 4.48 14.10 3.43
C LYS A 31 4.18 15.53 3.89
N GLY A 32 5.23 16.30 4.15
CA GLY A 32 5.13 17.72 4.51
C GLY A 32 4.99 17.98 6.01
N THR A 33 4.48 19.18 6.32
CA THR A 33 4.18 19.71 7.65
C THR A 33 3.02 18.96 8.32
N LYS A 34 2.78 19.23 9.60
CA LYS A 34 1.68 18.60 10.36
C LYS A 34 0.32 18.85 9.67
N ASP A 35 0.02 20.09 9.33
CA ASP A 35 -1.25 20.48 8.71
C ASP A 35 -1.44 19.83 7.34
N GLU A 36 -0.36 19.72 6.55
CA GLU A 36 -0.40 19.04 5.25
C GLU A 36 -0.69 17.55 5.41
N ARG A 37 -0.11 16.89 6.41
CA ARG A 37 -0.37 15.47 6.72
C ARG A 37 -1.79 15.27 7.22
N GLU A 38 -2.29 16.13 8.09
CA GLU A 38 -3.68 16.10 8.56
C GLU A 38 -4.66 16.29 7.41
N ALA A 39 -4.39 17.20 6.48
CA ALA A 39 -5.20 17.39 5.29
C ALA A 39 -5.20 16.14 4.38
N GLN A 40 -4.05 15.47 4.23
CA GLN A 40 -3.96 14.20 3.49
C GLN A 40 -4.79 13.09 4.16
N ILE A 41 -4.69 12.95 5.49
CA ILE A 41 -5.48 11.99 6.27
C ILE A 41 -6.98 12.26 6.09
N LYS A 42 -7.41 13.52 6.21
CA LYS A 42 -8.82 13.92 6.00
C LYS A 42 -9.31 13.56 4.60
N ARG A 43 -8.54 13.90 3.55
CA ARG A 43 -8.91 13.55 2.17
C ARG A 43 -9.08 12.05 1.97
N MET A 44 -8.15 11.25 2.52
CA MET A 44 -8.22 9.80 2.45
C MET A 44 -9.44 9.25 3.21
N ALA A 45 -9.65 9.68 4.45
CA ALA A 45 -10.81 9.30 5.26
C ALA A 45 -12.13 9.63 4.55
N SER A 46 -12.23 10.84 3.96
CA SER A 46 -13.39 11.26 3.18
C SER A 46 -13.61 10.42 1.92
N LEU A 47 -12.56 10.10 1.16
CA LEU A 47 -12.65 9.25 -0.03
C LEU A 47 -13.28 7.88 0.30
N PHE A 48 -12.93 7.33 1.46
CA PHE A 48 -13.40 6.02 1.89
C PHE A 48 -14.68 6.06 2.73
N GLY A 49 -15.11 7.24 3.19
CA GLY A 49 -16.23 7.41 4.10
C GLY A 49 -16.03 6.68 5.42
N VAL A 50 -14.82 6.77 5.99
CA VAL A 50 -14.44 6.07 7.24
C VAL A 50 -13.77 7.02 8.22
N GLU A 51 -13.90 6.70 9.50
CA GLU A 51 -13.21 7.37 10.60
C GLU A 51 -11.90 6.66 10.97
N CYS A 52 -11.09 7.30 11.82
CA CYS A 52 -9.78 6.76 12.23
C CYS A 52 -9.86 5.36 12.86
N ASN A 53 -10.95 5.04 13.58
CA ASN A 53 -11.17 3.74 14.21
C ASN A 53 -11.43 2.59 13.22
N PHE A 54 -11.56 2.90 11.93
CA PHE A 54 -11.59 1.87 10.89
C PHE A 54 -10.19 1.24 10.70
N CYS A 55 -9.15 2.07 10.67
CA CYS A 55 -7.76 1.63 10.51
C CYS A 55 -7.05 1.38 11.84
N HIS A 56 -7.53 1.98 12.93
CA HIS A 56 -6.92 1.89 14.24
C HIS A 56 -7.89 1.37 15.30
N ASN A 57 -7.38 0.90 16.44
CA ASN A 57 -8.19 0.74 17.64
C ASN A 57 -8.70 2.11 18.16
N GLU A 58 -9.59 2.10 19.14
CA GLU A 58 -10.18 3.31 19.72
C GLU A 58 -9.13 4.32 20.22
N ASP A 59 -8.04 3.81 20.81
CA ASP A 59 -6.93 4.64 21.30
C ASP A 59 -5.97 5.14 20.20
N LEU A 60 -6.19 4.76 18.94
CA LEU A 60 -5.36 5.10 17.78
C LEU A 60 -3.89 4.63 17.88
N THR A 61 -3.62 3.60 18.67
CA THR A 61 -2.27 3.07 18.95
C THR A 61 -1.91 1.83 18.15
N ILE A 62 -2.89 1.04 17.71
CA ILE A 62 -2.71 -0.26 17.06
C ILE A 62 -3.51 -0.29 15.76
N PHE A 63 -2.93 -0.84 14.69
CA PHE A 63 -3.67 -1.08 13.44
C PHE A 63 -4.62 -2.26 13.55
N THR A 64 -5.84 -2.05 13.07
CA THR A 64 -6.77 -3.12 12.74
C THR A 64 -6.25 -3.90 11.53
N GLU A 65 -6.91 -5.01 11.18
CA GLU A 65 -6.61 -5.73 9.92
C GLU A 65 -6.81 -4.84 8.68
N GLU A 66 -7.83 -3.98 8.67
CA GLU A 66 -8.05 -3.01 7.60
C GLU A 66 -6.97 -1.93 7.57
N GLY A 67 -6.48 -1.52 8.75
CA GLY A 67 -5.32 -0.65 8.87
C GLY A 67 -4.03 -1.24 8.31
N LYS A 68 -3.78 -2.54 8.57
CA LYS A 68 -2.63 -3.26 7.99
C LYS A 68 -2.73 -3.36 6.47
N LYS A 69 -3.91 -3.70 5.94
CA LYS A 69 -4.16 -3.70 4.48
C LYS A 69 -3.92 -2.32 3.87
N SER A 70 -4.45 -1.28 4.50
CA SER A 70 -4.28 0.12 4.05
C SER A 70 -2.81 0.51 4.02
N LYS A 71 -2.03 0.11 5.03
CA LYS A 71 -0.58 0.35 5.09
C LYS A 71 0.17 -0.31 3.93
N GLU A 72 -0.20 -1.53 3.55
CA GLU A 72 0.41 -2.20 2.39
C GLU A 72 0.04 -1.49 1.07
N MET A 73 -1.22 -1.05 0.91
CA MET A 73 -1.63 -0.27 -0.26
C MET A 73 -0.92 1.09 -0.34
N MET A 74 -0.66 1.73 0.81
CA MET A 74 0.11 2.98 0.87
C MET A 74 1.54 2.81 0.37
N LYS A 75 2.19 1.65 0.59
CA LYS A 75 3.51 1.38 0.00
C LYS A 75 3.46 1.37 -1.52
N ALA A 76 2.43 0.76 -2.11
CA ALA A 76 2.23 0.74 -3.56
C ALA A 76 2.01 2.15 -4.11
N SER A 77 1.17 2.95 -3.44
CA SER A 77 0.98 4.36 -3.76
C SER A 77 2.30 5.13 -3.73
N VAL A 78 3.13 4.95 -2.69
CA VAL A 78 4.44 5.61 -2.58
C VAL A 78 5.36 5.19 -3.73
N ALA A 79 5.42 3.91 -4.05
CA ALA A 79 6.26 3.39 -5.14
C ALA A 79 5.84 3.94 -6.52
N LEU A 80 4.53 4.14 -6.73
CA LEU A 80 3.96 4.68 -7.95
C LEU A 80 3.91 6.22 -7.94
N GLY A 81 4.03 6.86 -6.78
CA GLY A 81 3.84 8.30 -6.65
C GLY A 81 2.43 8.76 -7.02
N VAL A 82 1.41 7.98 -6.64
CA VAL A 82 -0.02 8.26 -6.92
C VAL A 82 -0.82 8.25 -5.63
N GLU A 83 -1.88 9.04 -5.55
CA GLU A 83 -2.79 9.05 -4.39
C GLU A 83 -3.82 7.90 -4.46
N CYS A 84 -4.53 7.63 -3.37
CA CYS A 84 -5.54 6.56 -3.30
C CYS A 84 -6.64 6.68 -4.38
N ASP A 85 -7.01 7.91 -4.74
CA ASP A 85 -8.03 8.19 -5.76
C ASP A 85 -7.57 7.84 -7.18
N HIS A 86 -6.30 7.49 -7.39
CA HIS A 86 -5.82 6.98 -8.67
C HIS A 86 -6.53 5.68 -9.06
N CYS A 87 -6.81 4.82 -8.09
CA CYS A 87 -7.54 3.56 -8.31
C CYS A 87 -8.93 3.57 -7.67
N HIS A 88 -9.10 4.23 -6.53
CA HIS A 88 -10.37 4.21 -5.80
C HIS A 88 -11.31 5.31 -6.29
N ILE A 89 -12.59 4.93 -6.49
CA ILE A 89 -13.70 5.88 -6.54
C ILE A 89 -14.24 6.08 -5.12
N ASP A 90 -14.35 4.98 -4.38
CA ASP A 90 -14.63 4.94 -2.94
C ASP A 90 -14.07 3.63 -2.35
N ARG A 91 -14.54 3.25 -1.16
CA ARG A 91 -14.12 2.02 -0.47
C ARG A 91 -14.45 0.73 -1.22
N LYS A 92 -15.55 0.69 -1.97
CA LYS A 92 -16.05 -0.52 -2.64
C LYS A 92 -15.90 -0.47 -4.16
N ARG A 93 -15.78 0.73 -4.75
CA ARG A 93 -15.72 0.93 -6.19
C ARG A 93 -14.36 1.44 -6.63
N TYR A 94 -13.90 0.94 -7.77
CA TYR A 94 -12.61 1.24 -8.36
C TYR A 94 -12.76 1.78 -9.79
N LYS A 95 -11.72 2.44 -10.27
CA LYS A 95 -11.58 2.90 -11.65
C LYS A 95 -11.15 1.73 -12.56
N GLU A 96 -11.10 1.98 -13.86
CA GLU A 96 -10.77 0.98 -14.90
C GLU A 96 -9.40 0.32 -14.72
N ASN A 97 -8.45 0.98 -14.04
CA ASN A 97 -7.13 0.46 -13.74
C ASN A 97 -7.11 -0.62 -12.64
N GLU A 98 -8.24 -0.94 -11.99
CA GLU A 98 -8.35 -1.96 -10.95
C GLU A 98 -7.83 -3.33 -11.43
N GLN A 99 -8.23 -3.77 -12.61
CA GLN A 99 -7.87 -5.10 -13.11
C GLN A 99 -6.37 -5.23 -13.32
N GLN A 100 -5.74 -4.18 -13.84
CA GLN A 100 -4.29 -4.13 -13.99
C GLN A 100 -3.60 -4.12 -12.63
N ALA A 101 -4.07 -3.30 -11.68
CA ALA A 101 -3.52 -3.24 -10.34
C ALA A 101 -3.59 -4.60 -9.63
N ARG A 102 -4.73 -5.30 -9.71
CA ARG A 102 -4.92 -6.66 -9.14
C ARG A 102 -3.90 -7.65 -9.67
N LYS A 103 -3.68 -7.67 -10.98
CA LYS A 103 -2.66 -8.55 -11.58
C LYS A 103 -1.25 -8.18 -11.11
N MET A 104 -0.94 -6.89 -10.94
CA MET A 104 0.37 -6.48 -10.42
C MET A 104 0.56 -6.86 -8.94
N PHE A 105 -0.49 -6.78 -8.12
CA PHE A 105 -0.45 -7.26 -6.74
C PHE A 105 -0.27 -8.78 -6.65
N GLU A 106 -0.99 -9.55 -7.48
CA GLU A 106 -0.79 -11.00 -7.57
C GLU A 106 0.65 -11.34 -7.98
N LEU A 107 1.21 -10.62 -8.96
CA LEU A 107 2.61 -10.81 -9.33
C LEU A 107 3.57 -10.48 -8.19
N CYS A 108 3.33 -9.39 -7.46
CA CYS A 108 4.12 -9.03 -6.29
C CYS A 108 4.10 -10.14 -5.23
N GLU A 109 2.94 -10.75 -5.00
CA GLU A 109 2.78 -11.88 -4.08
C GLU A 109 3.54 -13.13 -4.56
N ILE A 110 3.35 -13.52 -5.82
CA ILE A 110 4.00 -14.70 -6.43
C ILE A 110 5.51 -14.54 -6.45
N MET A 111 6.02 -13.35 -6.77
CA MET A 111 7.45 -13.08 -6.84
C MET A 111 8.05 -12.76 -5.47
N GLY A 112 7.25 -12.43 -4.45
CA GLY A 112 7.75 -11.98 -3.16
C GLY A 112 8.49 -10.64 -3.25
N THR A 113 7.93 -9.69 -4.01
CA THR A 113 8.52 -8.35 -4.23
C THR A 113 7.49 -7.25 -3.99
N GLU A 114 7.95 -6.06 -3.64
CA GLU A 114 7.09 -4.86 -3.55
C GLU A 114 7.14 -4.05 -4.86
N CYS A 115 6.19 -3.12 -5.06
CA CYS A 115 6.06 -2.34 -6.29
C CYS A 115 7.32 -1.54 -6.64
N ASN A 116 8.04 -1.04 -5.63
CA ASN A 116 9.29 -0.26 -5.78
C ASN A 116 10.46 -1.08 -6.37
N PHE A 117 10.34 -2.41 -6.41
CA PHE A 117 11.33 -3.25 -7.07
C PHE A 117 11.36 -2.98 -8.58
N CYS A 118 10.19 -2.80 -9.20
CA CYS A 118 10.04 -2.53 -10.63
C CYS A 118 9.72 -1.07 -10.94
N HIS A 119 9.04 -0.35 -10.05
CA HIS A 119 8.59 1.02 -10.27
C HIS A 119 9.47 2.05 -9.55
N ALA A 120 9.68 3.18 -10.22
CA ALA A 120 10.30 4.39 -9.68
C ALA A 120 9.39 5.60 -9.93
N GLY A 121 8.09 5.42 -9.68
CA GLY A 121 7.00 6.28 -10.13
C GLY A 121 6.07 5.57 -11.12
N LYS A 122 4.91 6.18 -11.37
CA LYS A 122 3.83 5.61 -12.19
C LYS A 122 4.27 5.35 -13.64
N ASP A 123 5.04 6.27 -14.20
CA ASP A 123 5.47 6.26 -15.60
C ASP A 123 6.94 5.83 -15.79
N LYS A 124 7.61 5.43 -14.70
CA LYS A 124 9.05 5.14 -14.72
C LYS A 124 9.34 3.78 -14.09
N LEU A 125 10.09 2.96 -14.82
CA LEU A 125 10.56 1.67 -14.33
C LEU A 125 12.01 1.76 -13.85
N THR A 126 12.35 0.89 -12.91
CA THR A 126 13.74 0.59 -12.54
C THR A 126 14.38 -0.26 -13.66
N PRO A 127 15.72 -0.45 -13.69
CA PRO A 127 16.34 -1.39 -14.62
C PRO A 127 15.77 -2.82 -14.55
N LYS A 128 15.32 -3.24 -13.36
CA LYS A 128 14.62 -4.53 -13.17
C LYS A 128 13.23 -4.50 -13.78
N GLY A 129 12.50 -3.41 -13.62
CA GLY A 129 11.21 -3.19 -14.28
C GLY A 129 11.30 -3.18 -15.80
N GLU A 130 12.33 -2.56 -16.38
CA GLU A 130 12.54 -2.58 -17.84
C GLU A 130 12.82 -4.00 -18.35
N THR A 131 13.58 -4.78 -17.56
CA THR A 131 13.83 -6.20 -17.88
C THR A 131 12.54 -7.01 -17.82
N SER A 132 11.69 -6.81 -16.81
CA SER A 132 10.41 -7.53 -16.67
C SER A 132 9.37 -7.12 -17.72
N LYS A 133 9.37 -5.85 -18.14
CA LYS A 133 8.50 -5.35 -19.23
C LYS A 133 8.69 -6.14 -20.51
N THR A 134 9.94 -6.50 -20.85
CA THR A 134 10.22 -7.35 -22.01
C THR A 134 9.51 -8.70 -21.90
N ALA A 135 9.54 -9.33 -20.72
CA ALA A 135 8.86 -10.60 -20.48
C ALA A 135 7.33 -10.47 -20.66
N PHE A 136 6.71 -9.38 -20.16
CA PHE A 136 5.27 -9.15 -20.31
C PHE A 136 4.82 -9.03 -21.77
N VAL A 137 5.62 -8.37 -22.62
CA VAL A 137 5.31 -8.25 -24.06
C VAL A 137 5.39 -9.60 -24.76
N THR A 138 6.36 -10.44 -24.39
CA THR A 138 6.61 -11.72 -25.06
C THR A 138 5.69 -12.87 -24.62
N ARG A 139 5.06 -12.78 -23.45
CA ARG A 139 4.32 -13.90 -22.82
C ARG A 139 2.82 -13.67 -22.73
N ALA A 140 2.26 -12.86 -23.64
CA ALA A 140 0.82 -12.58 -23.69
C ALA A 140 0.19 -12.32 -22.30
N TRP A 141 0.91 -11.61 -21.43
CA TRP A 141 0.58 -11.51 -20.00
C TRP A 141 -0.84 -10.95 -19.76
N ALA A 142 -1.30 -10.10 -20.68
CA ALA A 142 -2.64 -9.56 -20.68
C ALA A 142 -3.73 -10.65 -20.69
N THR A 143 -3.50 -11.76 -21.41
CA THR A 143 -4.44 -12.87 -21.57
C THR A 143 -4.13 -14.07 -20.67
N GLU A 144 -2.85 -14.41 -20.50
CA GLU A 144 -2.44 -15.65 -19.82
C GLU A 144 -2.15 -15.46 -18.32
N GLY A 145 -2.00 -14.21 -17.88
CA GLY A 145 -1.88 -13.84 -16.48
C GLY A 145 -0.47 -14.00 -15.89
N THR A 146 -0.39 -13.86 -14.57
CA THR A 146 0.87 -13.73 -13.81
C THR A 146 1.53 -15.07 -13.49
N LYS A 147 0.75 -16.15 -13.40
CA LYS A 147 1.23 -17.48 -12.98
C LYS A 147 2.25 -18.10 -13.93
N GLN A 148 2.26 -17.71 -15.19
CA GLN A 148 3.26 -18.17 -16.16
C GLN A 148 4.69 -17.80 -15.77
N CYS A 149 4.88 -16.76 -14.96
CA CYS A 149 6.20 -16.43 -14.43
C CYS A 149 6.81 -17.64 -13.68
N LEU A 150 5.98 -18.49 -13.06
CA LEU A 150 6.40 -19.68 -12.32
C LEU A 150 6.85 -20.85 -13.21
N GLU A 151 6.63 -20.80 -14.52
CA GLU A 151 7.24 -21.79 -15.43
C GLU A 151 8.76 -21.71 -15.37
N CYS A 152 9.30 -20.50 -15.22
CA CYS A 152 10.73 -20.25 -15.18
C CYS A 152 11.24 -19.77 -13.81
N HIS A 153 10.38 -19.17 -12.98
CA HIS A 153 10.74 -18.62 -11.68
C HIS A 153 10.32 -19.49 -10.50
N ILE A 154 11.02 -19.34 -9.39
CA ILE A 154 10.69 -19.98 -8.11
C ILE A 154 9.79 -19.03 -7.32
N GLU A 155 8.62 -19.52 -6.90
CA GLU A 155 7.65 -18.77 -6.11
C GLU A 155 8.28 -18.19 -4.83
N LYS A 156 7.99 -16.91 -4.55
CA LYS A 156 8.44 -16.13 -3.38
C LYS A 156 9.95 -16.09 -3.16
N LYS A 157 10.76 -16.54 -4.13
CA LYS A 157 12.22 -16.46 -4.09
C LYS A 157 12.76 -15.32 -4.94
N GLN A 158 11.93 -14.29 -5.16
CA GLN A 158 12.22 -13.23 -6.12
C GLN A 158 12.52 -13.85 -7.49
N PHE A 159 13.05 -13.10 -8.45
CA PHE A 159 13.30 -13.56 -9.81
C PHE A 159 14.32 -14.72 -9.96
N ALA A 160 14.60 -15.48 -8.89
CA ALA A 160 15.31 -16.76 -8.94
C ALA A 160 14.65 -17.69 -9.95
N LEU A 161 15.49 -18.35 -10.75
CA LEU A 161 15.05 -19.28 -11.78
C LEU A 161 15.03 -20.70 -11.26
N ASN A 162 14.03 -21.47 -11.69
CA ASN A 162 14.04 -22.92 -11.55
C ASN A 162 14.97 -23.55 -12.61
N PHE A 163 15.10 -24.87 -12.61
CA PHE A 163 15.98 -25.57 -13.55
C PHE A 163 15.63 -25.27 -15.02
N TYR A 164 14.34 -25.27 -15.36
CA TYR A 164 13.88 -24.97 -16.72
C TYR A 164 14.19 -23.51 -17.11
N GLY A 165 13.92 -22.55 -16.24
CA GLY A 165 14.26 -21.14 -16.46
C GLY A 165 15.75 -20.92 -16.71
N TRP A 166 16.62 -21.66 -16.00
CA TRP A 166 18.06 -21.66 -16.25
C TRP A 166 18.42 -22.20 -17.63
N GLN A 167 17.81 -23.30 -18.08
CA GLN A 167 18.04 -23.85 -19.41
C GLN A 167 17.63 -22.85 -20.51
N VAL A 168 16.44 -22.24 -20.37
CA VAL A 168 15.94 -21.23 -21.32
C VAL A 168 16.89 -20.04 -21.39
N LEU A 169 17.30 -19.49 -20.24
CA LEU A 169 18.20 -18.34 -20.20
C LEU A 169 19.55 -18.65 -20.86
N ASN A 170 20.11 -19.82 -20.61
CA ASN A 170 21.40 -20.21 -21.17
C ASN A 170 21.31 -20.47 -22.69
N ALA A 171 20.22 -21.05 -23.18
CA ALA A 171 19.98 -21.20 -24.62
C ALA A 171 19.92 -19.83 -25.32
N ILE A 172 19.20 -18.86 -24.75
CA ILE A 172 19.12 -17.49 -25.31
C ILE A 172 20.48 -16.79 -25.29
N LYS A 173 21.27 -16.95 -24.23
CA LYS A 173 22.65 -16.41 -24.17
C LYS A 173 23.55 -17.03 -25.22
N GLY A 174 23.44 -18.35 -25.44
CA GLY A 174 24.17 -19.06 -26.49
C GLY A 174 23.83 -18.54 -27.88
N LEU A 175 22.56 -18.19 -28.12
CA LEU A 175 22.11 -17.58 -29.39
C LEU A 175 22.59 -16.13 -29.59
N LYS A 176 22.85 -15.38 -28.51
CA LYS A 176 23.41 -14.01 -28.57
C LYS A 176 24.94 -13.98 -28.52
N GLY A 177 25.57 -15.14 -28.33
CA GLY A 177 27.02 -15.35 -28.26
C GLY A 177 27.62 -15.89 -29.57
N MET A 178 26.88 -15.76 -30.68
CA MET A 178 27.36 -15.78 -32.06
C MET A 178 26.95 -14.48 -32.74
#